data_AF-A0A1E5CBB6-F1
#
_entry.id   AF-A0A1E5CBB6-F1
#
_cell.length_a   1.000
_cell.length_b   1.000
_cell.length_c   1.000
_cell.angle_alpha   90.00
_cell.angle_beta   90.00
_cell.angle_gamma   90.00
#
_symmetry.space_group_name_H-M   'P 1'
#
loop_
_entity.id
_entity.type
_entity.pdbx_description
1 polymer ?
#
loop_
_entity_poly.entity_id
_entity_poly.type
_entity_poly.pdbx_seq_one_letter_code
_entity_poly.pdbx_strand_id
1 'polypeptide(L)' 'MPVTSKYQDKNVEQILNDVVNVLEKHKASTDLSLMVVGNIATNLMNNNLPAAQRKVIAEKFAQALLSSIDTE' A
#
# COMPACT_ATOMS: atom_id res chain seq x y z
N MET A 1 11.73 -12.54 -6.61
CA MET A 1 10.84 -13.10 -7.66
C MET A 1 9.56 -12.29 -7.67
N PRO A 2 9.06 -11.82 -8.82
CA PRO A 2 7.87 -11.01 -8.85
C PRO A 2 6.67 -11.89 -8.50
N VAL A 3 5.94 -11.50 -7.46
CA VAL A 3 4.65 -12.08 -7.13
C VAL A 3 3.74 -11.70 -8.29
N THR A 4 3.49 -12.63 -9.20
CA THR A 4 2.59 -12.43 -10.34
C THR A 4 1.24 -11.98 -9.78
N SER A 5 0.90 -10.72 -10.03
CA SER A 5 -0.30 -10.08 -9.50
C SER A 5 -1.54 -10.84 -9.99
N LYS A 6 -2.42 -11.22 -9.07
CA LYS A 6 -3.72 -11.83 -9.39
C LYS A 6 -4.70 -10.84 -10.03
N TYR A 7 -4.33 -9.56 -10.11
CA TYR A 7 -5.13 -8.49 -10.69
C TYR A 7 -4.53 -8.13 -12.04
N GLN A 8 -5.36 -8.05 -13.08
CA GLN A 8 -4.95 -7.61 -14.41
C GLN A 8 -4.14 -6.32 -14.28
N ASP A 9 -2.87 -6.36 -14.69
CA ASP A 9 -1.86 -5.35 -14.36
C ASP A 9 -2.34 -3.91 -14.62
N LYS A 10 -3.13 -3.71 -15.69
CA LYS A 10 -3.74 -2.41 -16.05
C LYS A 10 -4.66 -1.81 -14.98
N ASN A 11 -5.48 -2.63 -14.32
CA ASN A 11 -6.41 -2.12 -13.30
C ASN A 11 -5.65 -1.69 -12.04
N VAL A 12 -4.57 -2.41 -11.69
CA VAL A 12 -3.71 -2.05 -10.56
C VAL A 12 -2.96 -0.76 -10.86
N GLU A 13 -2.36 -0.65 -12.05
CA GLU A 13 -1.66 0.55 -12.50
C GLU A 13 -2.57 1.78 -12.50
N GLN A 14 -3.81 1.64 -12.98
CA GLN A 14 -4.76 2.76 -12.96
C GLN A 14 -5.07 3.22 -11.54
N ILE A 15 -5.35 2.30 -10.61
CA ILE A 15 -5.63 2.64 -9.21
C ILE A 15 -4.40 3.31 -8.56
N LEU A 16 -3.20 2.81 -8.83
CA LEU A 16 -1.97 3.42 -8.33
C LEU A 16 -1.80 4.85 -8.85
N ASN A 17 -1.98 5.05 -10.16
CA ASN A 17 -1.89 6.38 -10.77
C ASN A 17 -2.91 7.35 -10.16
N ASP A 18 -4.15 6.91 -9.95
CA ASP A 18 -5.18 7.75 -9.35
C ASP A 18 -4.81 8.19 -7.92
N VAL A 19 -4.24 7.27 -7.13
CA VAL A 19 -3.76 7.58 -5.76
C VAL A 19 -2.59 8.56 -5.81
N VAL A 20 -1.61 8.34 -6.70
CA VAL A 20 -0.45 9.23 -6.87
C VAL A 20 -0.90 10.63 -7.29
N ASN A 21 -1.79 10.72 -8.28
CA ASN A 21 -2.35 11.98 -8.77
C ASN A 21 -3.04 12.79 -7.66
N VAL A 22 -3.74 12.13 -6.73
CA VAL A 22 -4.34 12.79 -5.57
C VAL A 22 -3.28 13.37 -4.64
N LEU A 23 -2.22 12.61 -4.34
CA LEU A 23 -1.13 13.09 -3.48
C LEU A 23 -0.41 14.29 -4.11
N GLU A 24 -0.13 14.23 -5.41
CA GLU A 24 0.50 15.31 -6.18
C GLU A 24 -0.38 16.57 -6.25
N LYS A 25 -1.68 16.40 -6.51
CA LYS A 25 -2.65 17.50 -6.53
C LYS A 25 -2.65 18.29 -5.22
N HIS A 26 -2.49 17.61 -4.10
CA HIS A 26 -2.41 18.21 -2.78
C HIS A 26 -1.00 18.69 -2.40
N LYS A 27 -0.01 18.52 -3.29
CA LYS A 27 1.42 18.83 -3.05
C LYS A 27 1.91 18.20 -1.75
N ALA A 28 1.46 16.98 -1.47
CA ALA A 28 1.86 16.29 -0.25
C ALA A 28 3.37 16.03 -0.27
N SER A 29 4.05 16.38 0.82
CA SER A 29 5.45 15.99 1.00
C SER A 29 5.58 14.46 1.07
N THR A 30 6.80 13.94 0.92
CA THR A 30 7.07 12.50 1.07
C THR A 30 6.58 11.97 2.41
N ASP A 31 6.89 12.67 3.52
CA ASP A 31 6.47 12.26 4.86
C ASP A 31 4.95 12.25 5.01
N LEU A 32 4.25 13.27 4.48
CA LEU A 32 2.79 13.33 4.51
C LEU A 32 2.17 12.21 3.67
N SER A 33 2.74 11.94 2.51
CA SER A 33 2.29 10.87 1.61
C SER A 33 2.43 9.50 2.26
N LEU A 34 3.57 9.20 2.88
CA LEU A 34 3.80 7.95 3.61
C LEU A 34 2.85 7.82 4.81
N MET A 35 2.61 8.90 5.55
CA MET A 35 1.64 8.90 6.65
C MET A 35 0.21 8.60 6.15
N VAL A 36 -0.22 9.21 5.06
CA VAL A 36 -1.55 8.98 4.48
C VAL A 36 -1.70 7.55 3.98
N VAL A 37 -0.73 7.03 3.22
CA VAL A 37 -0.75 5.65 2.72
C VAL A 37 -0.75 4.64 3.87
N GLY A 38 0.04 4.88 4.93
CA GLY A 38 0.02 4.06 6.15
C GLY A 38 -1.34 4.06 6.85
N ASN A 39 -2.00 5.21 6.92
CA ASN A 39 -3.36 5.32 7.48
C ASN A 39 -4.40 4.58 6.61
N ILE A 40 -4.28 4.64 5.28
CA ILE A 40 -5.15 3.89 4.37
C ILE A 40 -4.98 2.39 4.63
N ALA A 41 -3.74 1.87 4.67
CA ALA A 41 -3.48 0.47 4.96
C ALA A 41 -4.05 0.03 6.32
N THR A 42 -3.83 0.85 7.35
CA THR A 42 -4.35 0.60 8.71
C THR A 42 -5.88 0.56 8.74
N ASN A 43 -6.54 1.50 8.04
CA ASN A 43 -8.01 1.54 7.95
C ASN A 43 -8.57 0.32 7.22
N LEU A 44 -7.95 -0.12 6.11
CA LEU A 44 -8.35 -1.34 5.41
C LEU A 44 -8.24 -2.56 6.32
N MET A 45 -7.13 -2.70 7.06
CA MET A 45 -6.94 -3.83 7.97
C MET A 45 -7.96 -3.82 9.12
N ASN A 46 -8.24 -2.64 9.70
CA ASN A 46 -9.17 -2.53 10.82
C ASN A 46 -10.64 -2.77 10.41
N ASN A 47 -11.04 -2.38 9.21
CA ASN A 47 -12.44 -2.45 8.79
C ASN A 47 -12.77 -3.68 7.93
N ASN A 48 -11.79 -4.25 7.22
CA ASN A 48 -12.02 -5.31 6.25
C ASN A 48 -11.47 -6.68 6.69
N LEU A 49 -10.75 -6.77 7.82
CA LEU A 49 -10.18 -8.02 8.31
C LEU A 49 -10.69 -8.39 9.72
N PRO A 50 -10.89 -9.69 10.00
CA PRO A 50 -11.14 -10.18 11.35
C PRO A 50 -10.00 -9.80 12.29
N ALA A 51 -10.32 -9.39 13.52
CA ALA A 51 -9.33 -8.94 14.51
C ALA A 51 -8.16 -9.93 14.70
N ALA A 52 -8.46 -11.23 14.72
CA ALA A 52 -7.48 -12.30 14.87
C ALA A 52 -6.45 -12.37 13.71
N GLN A 53 -6.77 -11.83 12.53
CA GLN A 53 -5.89 -11.90 11.35
C GLN A 53 -5.11 -10.61 11.09
N ARG A 54 -5.53 -9.47 11.67
CA ARG A 54 -4.97 -8.15 11.38
C ARG A 54 -3.46 -8.10 11.56
N LYS A 55 -2.96 -8.56 12.71
CA LYS A 55 -1.52 -8.52 13.04
C LYS A 55 -0.68 -9.34 12.06
N VAL A 56 -1.10 -10.58 11.78
CA VAL A 56 -0.40 -11.47 10.85
C VAL A 56 -0.39 -10.90 9.43
N ILE A 57 -1.48 -10.26 8.99
CA ILE A 57 -1.55 -9.62 7.68
C ILE A 57 -0.69 -8.36 7.63
N ALA A 58 -0.69 -7.54 8.69
CA ALA A 58 0.17 -6.36 8.80
C ALA A 58 1.66 -6.72 8.75
N GLU A 59 2.08 -7.78 9.45
CA GLU A 59 3.46 -8.27 9.42
C GLU A 59 3.87 -8.72 8.01
N LYS A 60 3.01 -9.49 7.33
CA LYS A 60 3.26 -9.90 5.94
C LYS A 60 3.33 -8.72 4.98
N PHE A 61 2.45 -7.73 5.15
CA PHE A 61 2.46 -6.50 4.37
C PHE A 61 3.77 -5.73 4.56
N ALA A 62 4.20 -5.53 5.81
CA ALA A 62 5.45 -4.85 6.13
C ALA A 62 6.67 -5.60 5.56
N GLN A 63 6.70 -6.93 5.65
CA GLN A 63 7.77 -7.74 5.08
C GLN A 63 7.82 -7.60 3.55
N ALA A 64 6.67 -7.63 2.87
CA ALA A 64 6.61 -7.44 1.43
C ALA A 64 7.08 -6.05 1.01
N LEU A 65 6.71 -5.01 1.77
CA LEU A 65 7.21 -3.64 1.55
C LEU A 65 8.74 -3.58 1.66
N LEU A 66 9.31 -4.11 2.75
CA LEU A 66 10.76 -4.14 2.96
C LEU A 66 11.49 -4.88 1.84
N SER A 67 10.93 -5.99 1.35
CA SER A 67 11.49 -6.75 0.23
C SER A 67 11.33 -6.09 -1.15
N SER A 68 10.49 -5.04 -1.25
CA SER A 68 10.26 -4.32 -2.52
C SER A 68 11.05 -3.02 -2.62
N ILE A 69 11.63 -2.54 -1.52
CA ILE A 69 12.46 -1.34 -1.52
C ILE A 69 13.82 -1.73 -2.08
N ASP A 70 14.20 -1.06 -3.17
CA ASP A 70 15.54 -1.19 -3.71
C ASP A 70 16.55 -0.50 -2.78
N THR A 71 17.66 -1.17 -2.52
CA THR A 71 18.72 -0.70 -1.62
C THR A 71 20.02 -0.42 -2.36
N GLU A 72 20.02 -0.58 -3.69
CA GLU A 72 21.17 -0.32 -4.57
C GLU A 72 20.95 0.92 -5.47
#